data_AF-A0A815SXA7-F1
#
_entry.id   AF-A0A815SXA7-F1
#
_cell.length_a   1.000
_cell.length_b   1.000
_cell.length_c   1.000
_cell.angle_alpha   90.00
_cell.angle_beta   90.00
_cell.angle_gamma   90.00
#
_symmetry.space_group_name_H-M   'P 1'
#
loop_
_entity.id
_entity.type
_entity.pdbx_description
1 polymer ?
#
loop_
_entity_poly.entity_id
_entity_poly.type
_entity_poly.pdbx_seq_one_letter_code
_entity_poly.pdbx_strand_id
1 'polypeptide(L)'
;APSYWVPNKDVHECSSCKLVFGSEHSKHHCRACGYIFCDTCTTHRATVPLLDIKTPERVCDKCYDKLQPSTLSSVFQNNYVHTQKTNSSEYETGGSDSSADPNLYHIPMSRRFVELVTNNVGRVMYDYPIKHIKESTRPNYWRPDSECHSCFICKHRFNNTTHRLHHCRKCGEGICDTCSPNKRPVPEREWFTPERVCKSCDEAMDKIEQ
;
A
#
# COMPACT_ATOMS: atom_id res chain seq x y z
N ALA A 1 -7.11 -15.97 11.83
CA ALA A 1 -6.01 -14.98 11.88
C ALA A 1 -6.10 -14.10 10.65
N PRO A 2 -5.67 -12.83 10.69
CA PRO A 2 -5.60 -11.97 9.51
C PRO A 2 -4.80 -12.62 8.37
N SER A 3 -5.20 -12.39 7.12
CA SER A 3 -4.63 -13.06 5.94
C SER A 3 -3.16 -12.70 5.67
N TYR A 4 -2.69 -11.57 6.18
CA TYR A 4 -1.29 -11.12 6.05
C TYR A 4 -0.36 -11.70 7.13
N TRP A 5 -0.88 -12.46 8.09
CA TRP A 5 -0.04 -13.08 9.12
C TRP A 5 0.70 -14.29 8.57
N VAL A 6 1.99 -14.39 8.87
CA VAL A 6 2.77 -15.57 8.54
C VAL A 6 2.26 -16.76 9.36
N PRO A 7 1.96 -17.92 8.73
CA PRO A 7 1.51 -19.09 9.47
C PRO A 7 2.55 -19.59 10.48
N ASN A 8 2.11 -19.98 11.67
CA ASN A 8 2.99 -20.45 12.75
C ASN A 8 3.87 -21.65 12.36
N LYS A 9 3.36 -22.51 11.48
CA LYS A 9 4.04 -23.73 11.02
C LYS A 9 5.28 -23.45 10.16
N ASP A 10 5.32 -22.29 9.51
CA ASP A 10 6.35 -21.96 8.52
C ASP A 10 7.49 -21.14 9.13
N VAL A 11 7.43 -20.85 10.44
CA VAL A 11 8.43 -20.04 11.15
C VAL A 11 9.02 -20.82 12.30
N HIS A 12 10.33 -21.04 12.26
CA HIS A 12 11.08 -21.75 13.29
C HIS A 12 11.98 -20.84 14.13
N GLU A 13 12.12 -19.57 13.76
CA GLU A 13 12.98 -18.61 14.46
C GLU A 13 12.34 -17.22 14.53
N CYS A 14 12.72 -16.44 15.54
CA CYS A 14 12.27 -15.07 15.71
C CYS A 14 12.70 -14.21 14.51
N SER A 15 11.75 -13.48 13.93
CA SER A 15 12.00 -12.64 12.75
C SER A 15 12.95 -11.46 13.02
N SER A 16 13.24 -11.16 14.29
CA SER A 16 14.21 -10.13 14.69
C SER A 16 15.53 -10.73 15.18
N CYS A 17 15.51 -11.40 16.33
CA CYS A 17 16.73 -11.84 17.02
C CYS A 17 17.21 -13.25 16.66
N LYS A 18 16.51 -13.95 15.76
CA LYS A 18 16.86 -15.32 15.31
C LYS A 18 16.83 -16.40 16.40
N LEU A 19 16.23 -16.11 17.55
CA LEU A 19 15.93 -17.11 18.56
C LEU A 19 15.08 -18.24 17.97
N VAL A 20 15.55 -19.47 18.05
CA VAL A 20 14.83 -20.66 17.57
C VAL A 20 13.68 -20.96 18.53
N PHE A 21 12.48 -21.14 17.98
CA PHE A 21 11.30 -21.47 18.75
C PHE A 21 11.28 -22.96 19.08
N GLY A 22 11.40 -23.29 20.37
CA GLY A 22 11.12 -24.62 20.93
C GLY A 22 9.83 -24.61 21.76
N SER A 23 9.67 -25.62 22.62
CA SER A 23 8.56 -25.70 23.58
C SER A 23 8.58 -24.59 24.64
N GLU A 24 9.75 -24.02 24.91
CA GLU A 24 9.97 -23.03 25.98
C GLU A 24 9.71 -21.59 25.55
N HIS A 25 9.60 -21.33 24.24
CA HIS A 25 9.47 -19.98 23.71
C HIS A 25 8.21 -19.85 22.86
N SER A 26 7.29 -18.99 23.30
CA SER A 26 6.06 -18.72 22.58
C SER A 26 6.30 -17.86 21.33
N LYS A 27 5.53 -18.15 20.28
CA LYS A 27 5.46 -17.38 19.04
C LYS A 27 4.44 -16.25 19.17
N HIS A 28 4.81 -15.05 18.76
CA HIS A 28 3.92 -13.88 18.77
C HIS A 28 3.90 -13.16 17.43
N HIS A 29 2.71 -12.92 16.89
CA HIS A 29 2.54 -12.10 15.70
C HIS A 29 2.61 -10.61 16.03
N CYS A 30 3.36 -9.84 15.24
CA CYS A 30 3.23 -8.39 15.21
C CYS A 30 1.96 -8.01 14.45
N ARG A 31 1.05 -7.26 15.07
CA ARG A 31 -0.20 -6.85 14.43
C ARG A 31 0.00 -5.88 13.27
N ALA A 32 1.13 -5.16 13.22
CA ALA A 32 1.43 -4.24 12.13
C ALA A 32 2.02 -4.94 10.89
N CYS A 33 2.98 -5.85 11.04
CA CYS A 33 3.69 -6.46 9.91
C CYS A 33 3.38 -7.94 9.67
N GLY A 34 2.68 -8.61 10.58
CA GLY A 34 2.25 -10.02 10.43
C GLY A 34 3.34 -11.07 10.65
N TYR A 35 4.59 -10.69 10.88
CA TYR A 35 5.70 -11.60 11.21
C TYR A 35 5.64 -12.13 12.64
N ILE A 36 6.37 -13.22 12.88
CA ILE A 36 6.42 -13.92 14.17
C ILE A 36 7.72 -13.60 14.91
N PHE A 37 7.60 -13.30 16.20
CA PHE A 37 8.67 -12.88 17.10
C PHE A 37 8.56 -13.59 18.45
N CYS A 38 9.65 -13.56 19.21
CA CYS A 38 9.63 -13.90 20.63
C CYS A 38 9.06 -12.74 21.46
N ASP A 39 8.74 -13.01 22.73
CA ASP A 39 8.14 -12.00 23.61
C ASP A 39 9.04 -10.77 23.79
N THR A 40 10.36 -11.00 23.91
CA THR A 40 11.37 -9.94 24.06
C THR A 40 11.55 -9.02 22.85
N CYS A 41 11.08 -9.42 21.66
CA CYS A 41 11.10 -8.58 20.45
C CYS A 41 9.73 -7.97 20.13
N THR A 42 8.75 -8.14 21.03
CA THR A 42 7.39 -7.61 20.91
C THR A 42 6.89 -7.06 22.24
N THR A 43 7.74 -6.29 22.91
CA THR A 43 7.47 -5.74 24.25
C THR A 43 6.48 -4.56 24.22
N HIS A 44 6.21 -4.03 23.03
CA HIS A 44 5.41 -2.82 22.86
C HIS A 44 4.02 -3.08 22.27
N ARG A 45 3.12 -2.11 22.53
CA ARG A 45 1.78 -2.05 21.94
C ARG A 45 1.57 -0.71 21.25
N ALA A 46 0.94 -0.71 20.07
CA ALA A 46 0.61 0.50 19.32
C ALA A 46 -0.72 0.32 18.58
N THR A 47 -1.43 1.42 18.35
CA THR A 47 -2.50 1.45 17.36
C THR A 47 -1.90 1.26 15.97
N VAL A 48 -2.62 0.60 15.07
CA VAL A 48 -2.23 0.49 13.65
C VAL A 48 -3.36 1.09 12.82
N PRO A 49 -3.46 2.43 12.73
CA PRO A 49 -4.54 3.09 12.00
C PRO A 49 -4.63 2.59 10.55
N LEU A 50 -3.48 2.27 9.93
CA LEU A 50 -3.37 1.71 8.58
C LEU A 50 -4.06 0.35 8.37
N LEU A 51 -4.44 -0.35 9.43
CA LEU A 51 -5.19 -1.61 9.38
C LEU A 51 -6.53 -1.49 10.12
N ASP A 52 -7.00 -0.26 10.36
CA ASP A 52 -8.17 0.07 11.20
C ASP A 52 -8.08 -0.48 12.64
N ILE A 53 -6.86 -0.73 13.13
CA ILE A 53 -6.62 -1.17 14.50
C ILE A 53 -6.53 0.08 15.39
N LYS A 54 -7.67 0.45 15.96
CA LYS A 54 -7.84 1.66 16.80
C LYS A 54 -7.42 1.45 18.25
N THR A 55 -7.27 0.21 18.70
CA THR A 55 -6.81 -0.16 20.04
C THR A 55 -5.32 -0.54 20.03
N PRO A 56 -4.54 -0.22 21.08
CA PRO A 56 -3.13 -0.61 21.14
C PRO A 56 -2.92 -2.13 21.16
N GLU A 57 -2.34 -2.65 20.08
CA GLU A 57 -2.08 -4.07 19.89
C GLU A 57 -0.58 -4.38 19.85
N ARG A 58 -0.22 -5.64 20.14
CA ARG A 58 1.18 -6.09 20.19
C ARG A 58 1.89 -5.86 18.85
N VAL A 59 3.02 -5.17 18.88
CA VAL A 59 3.87 -4.91 17.71
C VAL A 59 5.32 -5.24 18.02
N CYS A 60 6.13 -5.52 16.99
CA CYS A 60 7.56 -5.63 17.17
C CYS A 60 8.21 -4.25 17.31
N ASP A 61 9.40 -4.20 17.91
CA ASP A 61 10.11 -2.96 18.24
C ASP A 61 10.27 -2.05 17.01
N LYS A 62 10.68 -2.62 15.87
CA LYS A 62 10.81 -1.89 14.59
C LYS A 62 9.50 -1.27 14.11
N CYS A 63 8.36 -1.93 14.35
CA CYS A 63 7.06 -1.39 13.99
C CYS A 63 6.61 -0.33 14.99
N TYR A 64 6.91 -0.52 16.27
CA TYR A 64 6.62 0.45 17.32
C TYR A 64 7.29 1.80 17.06
N ASP A 65 8.58 1.80 16.72
CA ASP A 65 9.35 3.02 16.41
C ASP A 65 8.76 3.81 15.22
N LYS A 66 8.27 3.07 14.21
CA LYS A 66 7.67 3.63 13.00
C LYS A 66 6.25 4.18 13.22
N LEU A 67 5.53 3.64 14.19
CA LEU A 67 4.16 4.03 14.52
C LEU A 67 4.11 5.18 15.52
N GLN A 68 5.26 5.66 16.01
CA GLN A 68 5.30 6.82 16.91
C GLN A 68 4.74 8.09 16.20
N PRO A 69 3.95 8.92 16.90
CA PRO A 69 3.36 10.13 16.32
C PRO A 69 4.38 11.09 15.69
N SER A 70 5.58 11.21 16.27
CA SER A 70 6.68 12.03 15.75
C SER A 70 7.21 11.53 14.40
N THR A 71 7.27 10.21 14.22
CA THR A 71 7.70 9.57 12.97
C THR A 71 6.63 9.70 11.88
N LEU A 72 5.36 9.62 12.25
CA LEU A 72 4.25 9.78 11.31
C LEU A 72 4.18 11.21 10.77
N SER A 73 4.34 12.23 11.64
CA SER A 73 4.30 13.65 11.25
C SER A 73 5.37 14.04 10.23
N SER A 74 6.59 13.47 10.31
CA SER A 74 7.69 13.79 9.38
C SER A 74 7.53 13.12 8.02
N VAL A 75 6.93 11.92 7.97
CA VAL A 75 6.60 11.25 6.70
C VAL A 75 5.49 11.98 5.96
N PHE A 76 4.50 12.53 6.67
CA PHE A 76 3.42 13.32 6.05
C PHE A 76 3.90 14.66 5.49
N GLN A 77 4.93 15.28 6.08
CA GLN A 77 5.54 16.51 5.57
C GLN A 77 6.43 16.27 4.34
N ASN A 78 7.22 15.19 4.34
CA ASN A 78 8.16 14.91 3.25
C ASN A 78 7.49 14.48 1.92
N ASN A 79 6.32 13.85 1.97
CA ASN A 79 5.60 13.44 0.76
C ASN A 79 4.87 14.61 0.05
N TYR A 80 4.65 15.76 0.72
CA TYR A 80 4.13 16.98 0.08
C TYR A 80 5.18 17.67 -0.81
N VAL A 81 6.47 17.55 -0.45
CA VAL A 81 7.56 18.21 -1.18
C VAL A 81 7.94 17.44 -2.45
N HIS A 82 7.78 16.12 -2.49
CA HIS A 82 8.23 15.31 -3.63
C HIS A 82 7.26 15.31 -4.82
N THR A 83 5.96 15.55 -4.58
CA THR A 83 4.93 15.65 -5.64
C THR A 83 5.04 16.93 -6.47
N GLN A 84 5.73 17.97 -5.96
CA GLN A 84 5.95 19.22 -6.70
C GLN A 84 7.23 19.23 -7.56
N LYS A 85 8.15 18.26 -7.40
CA LYS A 85 9.47 18.30 -8.09
C LYS A 85 9.54 17.57 -9.43
N THR A 86 8.45 17.04 -9.96
CA THR A 86 8.42 16.50 -11.33
C THR A 86 7.37 17.19 -12.18
N ASN A 87 7.47 18.51 -12.32
CA ASN A 87 7.22 19.22 -13.58
C ASN A 87 7.64 20.71 -13.44
N SER A 88 8.51 21.12 -14.36
CA SER A 88 8.80 22.49 -14.82
C SER A 88 9.59 23.47 -13.92
N SER A 89 10.67 23.95 -14.54
CA SER A 89 11.41 25.22 -14.42
C SER A 89 10.76 26.39 -13.66
N GLU A 90 11.65 27.08 -12.92
CA GLU A 90 11.68 28.54 -12.66
C GLU A 90 10.41 29.23 -12.14
N TYR A 91 10.35 29.46 -10.82
CA TYR A 91 10.30 30.81 -10.24
C TYR A 91 10.47 30.73 -8.71
N GLU A 92 11.34 31.56 -8.14
CA GLU A 92 11.36 31.85 -6.70
C GLU A 92 10.45 33.06 -6.42
N THR A 93 9.62 32.99 -5.38
CA THR A 93 9.52 34.00 -4.30
C THR A 93 8.50 33.54 -3.25
N GLY A 94 8.83 33.78 -1.97
CA GLY A 94 8.18 33.19 -0.81
C GLY A 94 6.85 33.80 -0.37
N GLY A 95 6.23 33.12 0.60
CA GLY A 95 5.05 33.60 1.32
C GLY A 95 4.50 32.52 2.25
N SER A 96 4.69 32.71 3.54
CA SER A 96 4.02 31.98 4.63
C SER A 96 2.53 32.31 4.64
N ASP A 97 1.65 31.32 4.55
CA ASP A 97 0.43 31.36 5.36
C ASP A 97 -0.17 29.97 5.59
N SER A 98 -0.57 29.79 6.85
CA SER A 98 -1.24 28.67 7.47
C SER A 98 -2.71 28.60 7.05
N SER A 99 -3.04 27.67 6.15
CA SER A 99 -4.38 27.10 6.09
C SER A 99 -4.25 25.60 5.78
N ALA A 100 -4.53 24.78 6.78
CA ALA A 100 -4.55 23.33 6.61
C ALA A 100 -5.68 22.97 5.63
N ASP A 101 -5.32 22.50 4.44
CA ASP A 101 -6.25 21.94 3.46
C ASP A 101 -7.01 20.75 4.11
N PRO A 102 -8.35 20.81 4.22
CA PRO A 102 -9.17 19.74 4.81
C PRO A 102 -9.05 18.39 4.09
N ASN A 103 -8.53 18.36 2.86
CA ASN A 103 -8.44 17.15 2.04
C ASN A 103 -7.19 16.27 2.32
N LEU A 104 -6.28 16.70 3.20
CA LEU A 104 -5.08 15.92 3.55
C LEU A 104 -5.39 14.58 4.27
N TYR A 105 -6.63 14.39 4.71
CA TYR A 105 -7.12 13.17 5.37
C TYR A 105 -7.76 12.14 4.42
N HIS A 106 -7.98 12.45 3.15
CA HIS A 106 -8.69 11.57 2.19
C HIS A 106 -7.77 10.84 1.20
N ILE A 107 -6.56 10.46 1.61
CA ILE A 107 -5.71 9.56 0.80
C ILE A 107 -6.10 8.11 1.11
N PRO A 108 -6.54 7.31 0.12
CA PRO A 108 -6.86 5.90 0.31
C PRO A 108 -5.71 5.15 0.96
N MET A 109 -6.07 4.29 1.90
CA MET A 109 -5.15 3.47 2.69
C MET A 109 -4.18 2.67 1.81
N SER A 110 -4.66 2.23 0.65
CA SER A 110 -3.91 1.56 -0.41
C SER A 110 -2.77 2.41 -1.00
N ARG A 111 -2.94 3.73 -1.10
CA ARG A 111 -1.93 4.68 -1.61
C ARG A 111 -0.91 5.05 -0.55
N ARG A 112 -1.34 5.26 0.70
CA ARG A 112 -0.44 5.44 1.86
C ARG A 112 0.46 4.23 2.07
N PHE A 113 -0.07 3.03 1.83
CA PHE A 113 0.68 1.78 1.96
C PHE A 113 1.78 1.64 0.91
N VAL A 114 1.52 1.95 -0.36
CA VAL A 114 2.53 1.85 -1.42
C VAL A 114 3.67 2.84 -1.20
N GLU A 115 3.38 4.08 -0.81
CA GLU A 115 4.37 5.15 -0.64
C GLU A 115 5.30 4.93 0.56
N LEU A 116 4.77 4.41 1.67
CA LEU A 116 5.57 4.00 2.85
C LEU A 116 6.48 2.81 2.56
N VAL A 117 6.07 1.93 1.66
CA VAL A 117 6.87 0.78 1.26
C VAL A 117 7.93 1.21 0.26
N THR A 118 7.60 1.93 -0.81
CA THR A 118 8.55 2.30 -1.88
C THR A 118 9.63 3.29 -1.44
N ASN A 119 9.28 4.28 -0.61
CA ASN A 119 10.21 5.35 -0.25
C ASN A 119 11.18 4.96 0.88
N ASN A 120 11.06 3.74 1.43
CA ASN A 120 11.96 3.16 2.42
C ASN A 120 12.50 1.77 2.02
N VAL A 121 12.49 1.38 0.73
CA VAL A 121 13.16 0.14 0.29
C VAL A 121 14.66 0.34 0.09
N GLY A 122 15.36 0.60 1.19
CA GLY A 122 16.72 0.11 1.36
C GLY A 122 16.66 -1.36 1.73
N ARG A 123 16.64 -2.24 0.72
CA ARG A 123 17.10 -3.65 0.76
C ARG A 123 17.08 -4.33 2.15
N VAL A 124 15.91 -4.75 2.63
CA VAL A 124 15.82 -5.80 3.66
C VAL A 124 15.59 -7.14 2.95
N MET A 125 16.64 -7.95 3.00
CA MET A 125 16.78 -9.30 2.49
C MET A 125 15.65 -10.21 2.99
N TYR A 126 14.78 -10.65 2.07
CA TYR A 126 14.19 -11.99 1.85
C TYR A 126 12.95 -11.82 0.94
N ASP A 127 12.93 -12.53 -0.19
CA ASP A 127 11.97 -12.41 -1.32
C ASP A 127 10.50 -12.80 -1.02
N TYR A 128 10.10 -12.82 0.25
CA TYR A 128 8.77 -13.19 0.69
C TYR A 128 8.34 -12.27 1.84
N PRO A 129 7.91 -11.04 1.50
CA PRO A 129 6.56 -10.61 1.89
C PRO A 129 5.87 -9.64 0.91
N ILE A 130 6.43 -9.32 -0.27
CA ILE A 130 5.79 -8.31 -1.15
C ILE A 130 4.55 -8.85 -1.87
N LYS A 131 4.52 -10.14 -2.21
CA LYS A 131 3.38 -10.74 -2.94
C LYS A 131 2.10 -10.77 -2.11
N HIS A 132 2.20 -11.20 -0.85
CA HIS A 132 1.06 -11.32 0.06
C HIS A 132 0.55 -9.96 0.57
N ILE A 133 1.47 -9.03 0.77
CA ILE A 133 1.12 -7.64 1.08
C ILE A 133 0.29 -7.03 -0.05
N LYS A 134 0.76 -7.16 -1.31
CA LYS A 134 0.02 -6.67 -2.49
C LYS A 134 -1.40 -7.23 -2.54
N GLU A 135 -1.58 -8.52 -2.22
CA GLU A 135 -2.90 -9.16 -2.16
C GLU A 135 -3.82 -8.57 -1.09
N SER A 136 -3.31 -8.43 0.14
CA SER A 136 -4.10 -7.92 1.26
C SER A 136 -4.44 -6.43 1.17
N THR A 137 -3.72 -5.67 0.35
CA THR A 137 -3.92 -4.21 0.16
C THR A 137 -4.76 -3.89 -1.08
N ARG A 138 -5.13 -4.89 -1.88
CA ARG A 138 -6.00 -4.69 -3.04
C ARG A 138 -7.44 -4.45 -2.57
N PRO A 139 -8.15 -3.44 -3.10
CA PRO A 139 -9.57 -3.28 -2.84
C PRO A 139 -10.34 -4.54 -3.23
N ASN A 140 -11.36 -4.92 -2.45
CA ASN A 140 -12.15 -6.14 -2.67
C ASN A 140 -12.84 -6.22 -4.04
N TYR A 141 -13.01 -5.09 -4.74
CA TYR A 141 -13.62 -5.06 -6.07
C TYR A 141 -12.61 -5.30 -7.20
N TRP A 142 -11.30 -5.34 -6.92
CA TRP A 142 -10.29 -5.64 -7.93
C TRP A 142 -10.26 -7.14 -8.17
N ARG A 143 -10.32 -7.51 -9.44
CA ARG A 143 -10.12 -8.89 -9.85
C ARG A 143 -8.69 -9.31 -9.47
N PRO A 144 -8.49 -10.45 -8.78
CA PRO A 144 -7.15 -10.92 -8.44
C PRO A 144 -6.27 -11.13 -9.67
N ASP A 145 -4.96 -10.88 -9.53
CA ASP A 145 -4.00 -11.04 -10.62
C ASP A 145 -4.05 -12.46 -11.22
N SER A 146 -4.23 -13.49 -10.38
CA SER A 146 -4.32 -14.91 -10.78
C SER A 146 -5.55 -15.23 -11.63
N GLU A 147 -6.58 -14.38 -11.59
CA GLU A 147 -7.78 -14.55 -12.40
C GLU A 147 -7.74 -13.70 -13.68
N CYS A 148 -6.75 -12.82 -13.80
CA CYS A 148 -6.57 -11.93 -14.94
C CYS A 148 -5.62 -12.57 -15.97
N HIS A 149 -6.13 -13.46 -16.82
CA HIS A 149 -5.31 -14.10 -17.86
C HIS A 149 -5.15 -13.26 -19.14
N SER A 150 -6.14 -12.42 -19.45
CA SER A 150 -6.16 -11.60 -20.67
C SER A 150 -6.74 -10.22 -20.42
N CYS A 151 -6.33 -9.24 -21.22
CA CYS A 151 -6.83 -7.87 -21.13
C CYS A 151 -8.36 -7.84 -21.28
N PHE A 152 -9.05 -7.21 -20.34
CA PHE A 152 -10.50 -7.09 -20.35
C PHE A 152 -11.04 -6.32 -21.57
N ILE A 153 -10.24 -5.43 -22.14
CA ILE A 153 -10.59 -4.64 -23.33
C ILE A 153 -10.19 -5.38 -24.61
N CYS A 154 -8.89 -5.53 -24.90
CA CYS A 154 -8.43 -6.08 -26.18
C CYS A 154 -8.30 -7.62 -26.22
N LYS A 155 -8.59 -8.32 -25.12
CA LYS A 155 -8.55 -9.79 -24.98
C LYS A 155 -7.20 -10.46 -25.22
N HIS A 156 -6.14 -9.69 -25.45
CA HIS A 156 -4.78 -10.23 -25.58
C HIS A 156 -4.29 -10.80 -24.24
N ARG A 157 -3.62 -11.95 -24.30
CA ARG A 157 -3.07 -12.62 -23.13
C ARG A 157 -1.95 -11.79 -22.50
N PHE A 158 -1.95 -11.68 -21.18
CA PHE A 158 -0.90 -10.94 -20.49
C PHE A 158 0.45 -11.66 -20.56
N ASN A 159 1.51 -10.86 -20.58
CA ASN A 159 2.89 -11.30 -20.51
C ASN A 159 3.76 -10.20 -19.87
N ASN A 160 5.01 -10.54 -19.54
CA ASN A 160 5.89 -9.61 -18.84
C ASN A 160 6.61 -8.59 -19.75
N THR A 161 6.42 -8.67 -21.07
CA THR A 161 7.16 -7.86 -22.04
C THR A 161 6.26 -6.80 -22.70
N THR A 162 5.29 -7.22 -23.50
CA THR A 162 4.48 -6.34 -24.36
C THR A 162 3.06 -6.10 -23.84
N HIS A 163 2.52 -7.03 -23.06
CA HIS A 163 1.15 -6.97 -22.54
C HIS A 163 1.16 -7.15 -21.02
N ARG A 164 1.72 -6.17 -20.30
CA ARG A 164 1.77 -6.22 -18.83
C ARG A 164 0.38 -6.03 -18.22
N LEU A 165 0.13 -6.75 -17.13
CA LEU A 165 -1.11 -6.63 -16.36
C LEU A 165 -1.11 -5.33 -15.55
N HIS A 166 -2.18 -4.56 -15.70
CA HIS A 166 -2.58 -3.45 -14.86
C HIS A 166 -4.04 -3.62 -14.45
N HIS A 167 -4.52 -2.87 -13.45
CA HIS A 167 -5.93 -2.92 -13.03
C HIS A 167 -6.61 -1.58 -13.33
N CYS A 168 -7.89 -1.60 -13.69
CA CYS A 168 -8.69 -0.38 -13.76
C CYS A 168 -9.17 0.00 -12.36
N ARG A 169 -8.95 1.25 -11.94
CA ARG A 169 -9.38 1.68 -10.59
C ARG A 169 -10.88 1.93 -10.48
N LYS A 170 -11.61 2.03 -11.59
CA LYS A 170 -13.09 2.10 -11.61
C LYS A 170 -13.75 0.72 -11.52
N CYS A 171 -13.46 -0.14 -12.50
CA CYS A 171 -14.13 -1.45 -12.60
C CYS A 171 -13.37 -2.62 -11.98
N GLY A 172 -12.08 -2.47 -11.65
CA GLY A 172 -11.29 -3.54 -11.02
C GLY A 172 -10.73 -4.60 -11.96
N GLU A 173 -11.07 -4.57 -13.26
CA GLU A 173 -10.64 -5.57 -14.24
C GLU A 173 -9.16 -5.44 -14.65
N GLY A 174 -8.57 -6.58 -15.01
CA GLY A 174 -7.22 -6.65 -15.57
C GLY A 174 -7.16 -6.08 -16.99
N ILE A 175 -6.25 -5.15 -17.24
CA ILE A 175 -6.11 -4.38 -18.49
C ILE A 175 -4.64 -4.17 -18.86
N CYS A 176 -4.34 -4.02 -20.15
CA CYS A 176 -2.99 -3.67 -20.62
C CYS A 176 -2.79 -2.14 -20.70
N ASP A 177 -1.54 -1.70 -20.82
CA ASP A 177 -1.17 -0.28 -20.85
C ASP A 177 -1.84 0.45 -22.02
N THR A 178 -1.81 -0.13 -23.23
CA THR A 178 -2.47 0.42 -24.43
C THR A 178 -3.99 0.55 -24.29
N CYS A 179 -4.62 -0.27 -23.44
CA CYS A 179 -6.06 -0.22 -23.15
C CYS A 179 -6.41 0.67 -21.95
N SER A 180 -5.43 1.35 -21.38
CA SER A 180 -5.60 2.21 -20.21
C SER A 180 -4.65 3.41 -20.21
N PRO A 181 -4.67 4.23 -21.28
CA PRO A 181 -3.73 5.34 -21.42
C PRO A 181 -3.98 6.46 -20.40
N ASN A 182 -5.22 6.59 -19.92
CA ASN A 182 -5.66 7.74 -19.13
C ASN A 182 -5.74 7.43 -17.64
N LYS A 183 -5.69 8.50 -16.83
CA LYS A 183 -5.91 8.47 -15.40
C LYS A 183 -7.03 9.45 -15.03
N ARG A 184 -7.94 9.03 -14.16
CA ARG A 184 -9.07 9.82 -13.67
C ARG A 184 -9.24 9.62 -12.16
N PRO A 185 -9.71 10.62 -11.41
CA PRO A 185 -10.25 10.39 -10.09
C PRO A 185 -11.44 9.41 -10.17
N VAL A 186 -11.60 8.57 -9.15
CA VAL A 186 -12.75 7.68 -8.99
C VAL A 186 -13.32 7.86 -7.57
N PRO A 187 -14.02 8.98 -7.28
CA PRO A 187 -14.50 9.31 -5.94
C PRO A 187 -15.45 8.26 -5.34
N GLU A 188 -16.27 7.61 -6.16
CA GLU A 188 -17.16 6.50 -5.77
C GLU A 188 -16.41 5.25 -5.23
N ARG A 189 -15.10 5.17 -5.50
CA ARG A 189 -14.18 4.15 -4.98
C ARG A 189 -13.13 4.76 -4.05
N GLU A 190 -13.37 5.97 -3.58
CA GLU A 190 -12.49 6.78 -2.71
C GLU A 190 -11.15 7.18 -3.36
N TRP A 191 -10.99 7.03 -4.67
CA TRP A 191 -9.77 7.50 -5.36
C TRP A 191 -9.91 8.97 -5.75
N PHE A 192 -9.56 9.88 -4.85
CA PHE A 192 -9.69 11.32 -5.11
C PHE A 192 -8.59 11.90 -6.02
N THR A 193 -7.50 11.16 -6.21
CA THR A 193 -6.42 11.54 -7.14
C THR A 193 -6.52 10.77 -8.45
N PRO A 194 -6.03 11.32 -9.57
CA PRO A 194 -6.06 10.63 -10.86
C PRO A 194 -5.34 9.27 -10.83
N GLU A 195 -6.10 8.20 -11.01
CA GLU A 195 -5.64 6.83 -11.04
C GLU A 195 -5.99 6.14 -12.36
N ARG A 196 -5.24 5.09 -12.72
CA ARG A 196 -5.39 4.42 -14.03
C ARG A 196 -6.81 3.86 -14.23
N VAL A 197 -7.44 4.27 -15.33
CA VAL A 197 -8.73 3.75 -15.77
C VAL A 197 -8.61 3.12 -17.16
N CYS A 198 -9.43 2.11 -17.45
CA CYS A 198 -9.50 1.55 -18.80
C CYS A 198 -10.27 2.50 -19.74
N LYS A 199 -10.03 2.40 -21.05
CA LYS A 199 -10.72 3.23 -22.06
C LYS A 199 -12.24 3.20 -21.91
N SER A 200 -12.82 2.01 -21.70
CA SER A 200 -14.27 1.87 -21.50
C SER A 200 -14.79 2.61 -20.26
N CYS A 201 -14.02 2.66 -19.17
CA CYS A 201 -14.40 3.40 -17.97
C CYS A 201 -14.21 4.90 -18.13
N ASP A 202 -13.16 5.31 -18.84
CA ASP A 202 -12.83 6.69 -19.16
C ASP A 202 -13.94 7.34 -20.02
N GLU A 203 -14.30 6.69 -21.13
CA GLU A 203 -15.39 7.12 -22.02
C GLU A 203 -16.75 7.16 -21.30
N ALA A 204 -16.98 6.26 -20.35
CA ALA A 204 -18.20 6.25 -19.56
C ALA A 204 -18.24 7.40 -18.53
N MET A 205 -17.08 7.88 -18.04
CA MET A 205 -17.01 9.04 -17.16
C MET A 205 -17.30 10.33 -17.92
N ASP A 206 -16.77 10.47 -19.14
CA ASP A 206 -17.02 11.66 -19.98
C ASP A 206 -18.50 11.91 -20.26
N LYS A 207 -19.32 10.86 -20.30
CA LYS A 207 -20.77 10.96 -20.52
C LYS A 207 -21.56 11.39 -19.27
N ILE A 208 -20.97 11.25 -18.09
CA ILE A 208 -21.59 11.63 -16.82
C ILE A 208 -21.29 13.10 -16.48
N GLU A 209 -20.16 13.61 -16.97
CA GLU A 209 -19.69 14.99 -16.74
C GLU A 209 -20.26 16.02 -17.75
N GLN A 210 -21.06 15.57 -18.73
CA GLN A 210 -21.77 16.39 -19.72
C GLN A 210 -23.23 16.62 -19.31
#